data_AF-E0NDC6-F1
#
_entry.id   AF-E0NDC6-F1
#
_cell.length_a   1.000
_cell.length_b   1.000
_cell.length_c   1.000
_cell.angle_alpha   90.00
_cell.angle_beta   90.00
_cell.angle_gamma   90.00
#
_symmetry.space_group_name_H-M   'P 1'
#
loop_
_entity.id
_entity.type
_entity.pdbx_description
1 polymer ?
#
loop_
_entity_poly.entity_id
_entity_poly.type
_entity_poly.pdbx_seq_one_letter_code
_entity_poly.pdbx_strand_id
1 'polypeptide(L)'
;MLLIRDPVGNEAPLRATQVAVTDNLGEIGQLSFVVNATDISTYGAELLGPRAVVTVPETKQMYRLSNISSISVGNFNQITVTATHIASDLHDKFIDENVAKGSKSLDDCMKILVADTKFKYTIHDKFSNFEFTDGFGGGYADDLFINTLAPDFGFEFSFNNYQIDIYKTVGKSNAFVFVDGLNISKINKTEDYTNIQTYIKGTGKDPNDDSDDSDSNDNGDDTNPSGKWISPVGTGGHFMAGQLFGDTVGRGNVHDGLDFGSLMGWSHTIVAPHDSKIVYVGYDQPWAHGMIVGVTGNLWWLCQEYSNVWTADTFVKVGQMVKAGDHIANMTNNHLHFGMTKQGLATAIAGSNTTAGFIDPRPYLGV
;
A
#
# COMPACT_ATOMS: atom_id res chain seq x y z
N MET A 1 -3.61 -34.83 15.66
CA MET A 1 -4.64 -35.15 14.64
C MET A 1 -5.40 -33.87 14.41
N LEU A 2 -5.72 -33.51 13.16
CA LEU A 2 -6.46 -32.28 12.84
C LEU A 2 -7.90 -32.64 12.46
N LEU A 3 -8.78 -31.65 12.40
CA LEU A 3 -10.14 -31.80 11.89
C LEU A 3 -10.28 -30.93 10.64
N ILE A 4 -10.63 -31.52 9.50
CA ILE A 4 -10.80 -30.80 8.23
C ILE A 4 -12.28 -30.76 7.87
N ARG A 5 -12.76 -29.59 7.42
CA ARG A 5 -14.11 -29.39 6.93
C ARG A 5 -14.08 -28.70 5.57
N ASP A 6 -14.77 -29.26 4.58
CA ASP A 6 -14.89 -28.65 3.26
C ASP A 6 -15.93 -27.50 3.25
N PRO A 7 -16.04 -26.71 2.16
CA PRO A 7 -17.00 -25.61 2.08
C PRO A 7 -18.48 -26.02 2.14
N VAL A 8 -18.83 -27.27 1.81
CA VAL A 8 -20.21 -27.77 1.84
C VAL A 8 -20.60 -28.38 3.19
N GLY A 9 -19.64 -28.52 4.11
CA GLY A 9 -19.85 -28.92 5.50
C GLY A 9 -19.49 -30.37 5.82
N ASN A 10 -18.91 -31.13 4.89
CA ASN A 10 -18.39 -32.45 5.19
C ASN A 10 -17.16 -32.32 6.08
N GLU A 11 -17.06 -33.15 7.11
CA GLU A 11 -16.02 -33.07 8.11
C GLU A 11 -15.38 -34.43 8.35
N ALA A 12 -14.06 -34.45 8.54
CA ALA A 12 -13.29 -35.67 8.79
C ALA A 12 -12.06 -35.40 9.67
N PRO A 13 -11.60 -36.41 10.43
CA PRO A 13 -10.28 -36.37 11.04
C PRO A 13 -9.17 -36.45 9.97
N LEU A 14 -8.12 -35.66 10.14
CA LEU A 14 -6.96 -35.61 9.25
C LEU A 14 -5.69 -35.97 10.03
N ARG A 15 -5.03 -37.05 9.60
CA ARG A 15 -3.72 -37.45 10.15
C ARG A 15 -2.62 -36.61 9.51
N ALA A 16 -2.16 -35.60 10.25
CA ALA A 16 -1.09 -34.71 9.83
C ALA A 16 0.16 -34.90 10.71
N THR A 17 1.31 -34.62 10.10
CA THR A 17 2.64 -34.57 10.72
C THR A 17 3.24 -33.17 10.52
N GLN A 18 4.31 -32.85 11.25
CA GLN A 18 4.97 -31.53 11.16
C GLN A 18 3.98 -30.36 11.32
N VAL A 19 3.00 -30.51 12.20
CA VAL A 19 2.02 -29.46 12.48
C VAL A 19 2.74 -28.33 13.21
N ALA A 20 2.77 -27.16 12.58
CA ALA A 20 3.36 -25.95 13.14
C ALA A 20 2.38 -24.79 13.04
N VAL A 21 2.07 -24.19 14.19
CA VAL A 21 1.34 -22.93 14.30
C VAL A 21 2.36 -21.82 14.54
N THR A 22 2.27 -20.76 13.74
CA THR A 22 3.13 -19.59 13.84
C THR A 22 2.24 -18.38 14.08
N ASP A 23 2.37 -17.78 15.26
CA ASP A 23 1.65 -16.56 15.65
C ASP A 23 2.67 -15.47 15.96
N ASN A 24 2.53 -14.33 15.31
CA ASN A 24 3.30 -13.13 15.57
C ASN A 24 2.37 -12.02 16.08
N LEU A 25 2.89 -11.15 16.93
CA LEU A 25 2.13 -9.98 17.40
C LEU A 25 1.84 -9.06 16.21
N GLY A 26 0.59 -8.61 16.09
CA GLY A 26 0.18 -7.70 15.02
C GLY A 26 -0.03 -8.37 13.65
N GLU A 27 0.01 -9.70 13.56
CA GLU A 27 -0.18 -10.44 12.30
C GLU A 27 -1.30 -11.49 12.41
N ILE A 28 -1.80 -11.94 11.26
CA ILE A 28 -2.72 -13.08 11.18
C ILE A 28 -1.90 -14.38 11.26
N GLY A 29 -2.21 -15.20 12.27
CA GLY A 29 -1.53 -16.48 12.51
C GLY A 29 -1.57 -17.44 11.32
N GLN A 30 -0.56 -18.29 11.22
CA GLN A 30 -0.38 -19.27 10.15
C GLN A 30 -0.31 -20.69 10.71
N LEU A 31 -0.75 -21.64 9.90
CA LEU A 31 -0.67 -23.07 10.17
C LEU A 31 -0.01 -23.75 8.96
N SER A 32 0.96 -24.62 9.23
CA SER A 32 1.51 -25.52 8.23
C SER A 32 1.53 -26.96 8.73
N PHE A 33 1.33 -27.90 7.82
CA PHE A 33 1.40 -29.33 8.13
C PHE A 33 1.59 -30.18 6.88
N VAL A 34 1.96 -31.44 7.10
CA VAL A 34 2.16 -32.44 6.05
C VAL A 34 1.20 -33.61 6.25
N VAL A 35 0.54 -34.04 5.18
CA VAL A 35 -0.30 -35.23 5.11
C VAL A 35 0.33 -36.23 4.16
N ASN A 36 0.53 -37.47 4.61
CA ASN A 36 0.84 -38.57 3.71
C ASN A 36 -0.48 -39.25 3.36
N ALA A 37 -0.95 -39.08 2.13
CA ALA A 37 -2.21 -39.63 1.62
C ALA A 37 -2.03 -41.13 1.32
N THR A 38 -2.34 -41.94 2.34
CA THR A 38 -2.34 -43.41 2.33
C THR A 38 -3.80 -43.89 2.45
N ASP A 39 -4.07 -45.17 2.27
CA ASP A 39 -5.43 -45.76 2.39
C ASP A 39 -6.11 -45.46 3.75
N ILE A 40 -5.34 -45.12 4.80
CA ILE A 40 -5.83 -44.81 6.15
C ILE A 40 -6.15 -43.31 6.32
N SER A 41 -5.71 -42.44 5.41
CA SER A 41 -5.90 -40.99 5.45
C SER A 41 -6.71 -40.43 4.27
N THR A 42 -7.21 -41.29 3.37
CA THR A 42 -7.89 -40.91 2.12
C THR A 42 -9.08 -39.97 2.35
N TYR A 43 -10.03 -40.32 3.22
CA TYR A 43 -11.24 -39.50 3.37
C TYR A 43 -10.96 -38.06 3.85
N GLY A 44 -10.09 -37.89 4.85
CA GLY A 44 -9.69 -36.55 5.30
C GLY A 44 -8.85 -35.81 4.25
N ALA A 45 -8.00 -36.52 3.52
CA ALA A 45 -7.20 -35.93 2.45
C ALA A 45 -8.05 -35.48 1.25
N GLU A 46 -9.16 -36.17 0.97
CA GLU A 46 -10.12 -35.80 -0.09
C GLU A 46 -10.86 -34.48 0.21
N LEU A 47 -10.98 -34.10 1.49
CA LEU A 47 -11.56 -32.82 1.89
C LEU A 47 -10.55 -31.65 1.79
N LEU A 48 -9.29 -31.92 1.46
CA LEU A 48 -8.30 -30.87 1.20
C LEU A 48 -8.63 -30.19 -0.13
N GLY A 49 -9.08 -28.95 -0.04
CA GLY A 49 -9.42 -28.16 -1.21
C GLY A 49 -9.52 -26.68 -0.91
N PRO A 50 -9.73 -25.85 -1.94
CA PRO A 50 -9.87 -24.42 -1.79
C PRO A 50 -10.92 -24.06 -0.72
N ARG A 51 -10.56 -23.14 0.16
CA ARG A 51 -11.41 -22.65 1.26
C ARG A 51 -11.82 -23.72 2.28
N ALA A 52 -11.29 -24.94 2.26
CA ALA A 52 -11.50 -25.86 3.37
C ALA A 52 -10.93 -25.26 4.67
N VAL A 53 -11.52 -25.63 5.81
CA VAL A 53 -11.15 -25.13 7.13
C VAL A 53 -10.59 -26.26 7.96
N VAL A 54 -9.40 -26.04 8.51
CA VAL A 54 -8.77 -26.93 9.48
C VAL A 54 -8.98 -26.39 10.87
N THR A 55 -9.41 -27.24 11.79
CA THR A 55 -9.47 -26.92 13.22
C THR A 55 -8.37 -27.67 13.95
N VAL A 56 -7.58 -26.95 14.74
CA VAL A 56 -6.58 -27.52 15.66
C VAL A 56 -7.31 -27.97 16.93
N PRO A 57 -7.40 -29.28 17.25
CA PRO A 57 -8.27 -29.74 18.32
C PRO A 57 -7.89 -29.26 19.72
N GLU A 58 -6.61 -29.00 19.96
CA GLU A 58 -6.07 -28.56 21.25
C GLU A 58 -6.48 -27.12 21.58
N THR A 59 -6.47 -26.23 20.59
CA THR A 59 -6.77 -24.79 20.78
C THR A 59 -8.15 -24.38 20.28
N LYS A 60 -8.82 -25.24 19.49
CA LYS A 60 -10.06 -24.94 18.76
C LYS A 60 -9.94 -23.78 17.77
N GLN A 61 -8.72 -23.35 17.44
CA GLN A 61 -8.51 -22.34 16.41
C GLN A 61 -8.70 -22.93 15.02
N MET A 62 -9.31 -22.13 14.15
CA MET A 62 -9.64 -22.48 12.78
C MET A 62 -8.71 -21.75 11.82
N TYR A 63 -8.30 -22.46 10.77
CA TYR A 63 -7.42 -21.96 9.72
C TYR A 63 -8.01 -22.32 8.36
N ARG A 64 -8.09 -21.36 7.46
CA ARG A 64 -8.51 -21.58 6.07
C ARG A 64 -7.31 -21.94 5.22
N LEU A 65 -7.44 -22.98 4.40
CA LEU A 65 -6.38 -23.41 3.48
C LEU A 65 -6.03 -22.29 2.51
N SER A 66 -4.72 -21.99 2.41
CA SER A 66 -4.15 -20.95 1.55
C SER A 66 -3.36 -21.56 0.41
N ASN A 67 -2.58 -22.62 0.67
CA ASN A 67 -1.84 -23.35 -0.35
C ASN A 67 -1.85 -24.85 -0.09
N ILE A 68 -1.89 -25.62 -1.16
CA ILE A 68 -1.73 -27.07 -1.16
C ILE A 68 -0.71 -27.40 -2.25
N SER A 69 0.33 -28.14 -1.88
CA SER A 69 1.28 -28.72 -2.83
C SER A 69 1.36 -30.22 -2.61
N SER A 70 1.49 -30.99 -3.69
CA SER A 70 1.56 -32.44 -3.61
C SER A 70 2.69 -32.99 -4.46
N ILE A 71 3.44 -33.93 -3.88
CA ILE A 71 4.49 -34.67 -4.55
C ILE A 71 4.24 -36.18 -4.37
N SER A 72 4.58 -36.97 -5.38
CA SER A 72 4.53 -38.43 -5.29
C SER A 72 5.78 -38.94 -4.57
N VAL A 73 5.60 -39.70 -3.49
CA VAL A 73 6.69 -40.31 -2.71
C VAL A 73 6.44 -41.81 -2.63
N GLY A 74 7.14 -42.58 -3.49
CA GLY A 74 6.92 -44.02 -3.59
C GLY A 74 5.50 -44.35 -4.03
N ASN A 75 4.71 -44.96 -3.14
CA ASN A 75 3.34 -45.41 -3.40
C ASN A 75 2.26 -44.50 -2.81
N PHE A 76 2.61 -43.35 -2.23
CA PHE A 76 1.65 -42.40 -1.68
C PHE A 76 1.98 -40.96 -2.11
N ASN A 77 0.98 -40.08 -2.01
CA ASN A 77 1.19 -38.65 -2.21
C ASN A 77 1.48 -37.98 -0.88
N GLN A 78 2.58 -37.24 -0.81
CA GLN A 78 2.84 -36.33 0.29
C GLN A 78 2.24 -34.97 -0.08
N ILE A 79 1.43 -34.43 0.81
CA ILE A 79 0.71 -33.16 0.62
C ILE A 79 1.19 -32.20 1.71
N THR A 80 1.79 -31.09 1.29
CA THR A 80 2.16 -29.99 2.18
C THR A 80 1.10 -28.91 2.08
N VAL A 81 0.56 -28.52 3.23
CA VAL A 81 -0.52 -27.55 3.33
C VAL A 81 -0.06 -26.36 4.14
N THR A 82 -0.34 -25.15 3.66
CA THR A 82 -0.34 -23.95 4.47
C THR A 82 -1.75 -23.37 4.54
N ALA A 83 -2.09 -22.84 5.70
CA ALA A 83 -3.39 -22.29 6.01
C ALA A 83 -3.22 -21.04 6.87
N THR A 84 -4.08 -20.06 6.68
CA THR A 84 -4.07 -18.80 7.42
C THR A 84 -5.23 -18.81 8.41
N HIS A 85 -5.06 -18.22 9.60
CA HIS A 85 -6.09 -18.18 10.61
C HIS A 85 -7.39 -17.60 10.04
N ILE A 86 -8.55 -18.10 10.47
CA ILE A 86 -9.87 -17.75 9.91
C ILE A 86 -10.20 -16.25 9.98
N ALA A 87 -9.43 -15.49 10.77
CA ALA A 87 -9.46 -14.02 10.77
C ALA A 87 -9.22 -13.41 9.39
N SER A 88 -8.47 -14.07 8.51
CA SER A 88 -8.29 -13.61 7.12
C SER A 88 -9.60 -13.62 6.31
N ASP A 89 -10.67 -14.27 6.78
CA ASP A 89 -12.01 -14.14 6.16
C ASP A 89 -12.50 -12.69 6.17
N LEU A 90 -11.99 -11.84 7.06
CA LEU A 90 -12.32 -10.42 7.08
C LEU A 90 -11.89 -9.73 5.76
N HIS A 91 -10.89 -10.28 5.05
CA HIS A 91 -10.48 -9.84 3.73
C HIS A 91 -11.57 -9.97 2.66
N ASP A 92 -12.56 -10.87 2.83
CA ASP A 92 -13.66 -11.03 1.88
C ASP A 92 -14.56 -9.76 1.81
N LYS A 93 -14.38 -8.81 2.73
CA LYS A 93 -15.13 -7.54 2.78
C LYS A 93 -14.28 -6.35 2.35
N PHE A 94 -14.73 -5.67 1.31
CA PHE A 94 -14.21 -4.37 0.87
C PHE A 94 -14.99 -3.24 1.53
N ILE A 95 -14.29 -2.20 1.98
CA ILE A 95 -14.86 -0.97 2.51
C ILE A 95 -14.61 0.13 1.47
N ASP A 96 -15.69 0.73 0.97
CA ASP A 96 -15.59 1.83 0.02
C ASP A 96 -14.77 3.01 0.58
N GLU A 97 -14.35 3.92 -0.29
CA GLU A 97 -13.57 5.09 0.11
C GLU A 97 -14.37 6.04 1.02
N ASN A 98 -13.66 6.77 1.90
CA ASN A 98 -14.21 7.90 2.66
C ASN A 98 -15.44 7.60 3.56
N VAL A 99 -15.62 6.36 4.00
CA VAL A 99 -16.80 5.94 4.79
C VAL A 99 -16.87 6.67 6.14
N ALA A 100 -15.73 7.12 6.67
CA ALA A 100 -15.69 7.96 7.87
C ALA A 100 -14.61 9.05 7.79
N LYS A 101 -15.03 10.33 7.76
CA LYS A 101 -14.14 11.50 7.86
C LYS A 101 -14.22 12.16 9.23
N GLY A 102 -13.16 12.87 9.59
CA GLY A 102 -13.06 13.64 10.83
C GLY A 102 -12.80 12.77 12.05
N SER A 103 -13.10 13.30 13.24
CA SER A 103 -12.92 12.60 14.51
C SER A 103 -13.80 11.37 14.63
N LYS A 104 -13.20 10.18 14.78
CA LYS A 104 -13.89 8.90 14.91
C LYS A 104 -13.36 8.09 16.08
N SER A 105 -14.28 7.43 16.77
CA SER A 105 -13.91 6.44 17.78
C SER A 105 -13.50 5.12 17.12
N LEU A 106 -12.65 4.34 17.80
CA LEU A 106 -12.31 3.00 17.34
C LEU A 106 -13.55 2.11 17.19
N ASP A 107 -14.54 2.29 18.05
CA ASP A 107 -15.80 1.56 18.01
C ASP A 107 -16.59 1.84 16.71
N ASP A 108 -16.64 3.10 16.27
CA ASP A 108 -17.29 3.46 15.01
C ASP A 108 -16.60 2.79 13.81
N CYS A 109 -15.26 2.80 13.79
CA CYS A 109 -14.48 2.14 12.74
C CYS A 109 -14.68 0.62 12.76
N MET A 110 -14.66 -0.02 13.93
CA MET A 110 -14.85 -1.46 14.06
C MET A 110 -16.24 -1.91 13.63
N LYS A 111 -17.30 -1.14 13.94
CA LYS A 111 -18.66 -1.40 13.45
C LYS A 111 -18.70 -1.44 11.92
N ILE A 112 -18.05 -0.48 11.27
CA ILE A 112 -17.94 -0.44 9.81
C ILE A 112 -17.22 -1.69 9.31
N LEU A 113 -16.08 -2.07 9.90
CA LEU A 113 -15.31 -3.24 9.49
C LEU A 113 -16.11 -4.54 9.60
N VAL A 114 -16.79 -4.78 10.72
CA VAL A 114 -17.45 -6.08 10.95
C VAL A 114 -18.90 -6.17 10.46
N ALA A 115 -19.52 -5.05 10.04
CA ALA A 115 -20.91 -5.04 9.55
C ALA A 115 -21.15 -6.12 8.49
N ASP A 116 -22.29 -6.82 8.56
CA ASP A 116 -22.67 -7.89 7.63
C ASP A 116 -21.67 -9.06 7.51
N THR A 117 -20.75 -9.20 8.45
CA THR A 117 -19.84 -10.35 8.55
C THR A 117 -20.20 -11.25 9.74
N LYS A 118 -19.51 -12.39 9.85
CA LYS A 118 -19.59 -13.25 11.05
C LYS A 118 -18.77 -12.72 12.22
N PHE A 119 -17.92 -11.72 11.98
CA PHE A 119 -16.99 -11.22 12.97
C PHE A 119 -17.70 -10.41 14.04
N LYS A 120 -17.20 -10.57 15.26
CA LYS A 120 -17.53 -9.76 16.42
C LYS A 120 -16.24 -9.20 16.99
N TYR A 121 -16.34 -8.09 17.70
CA TYR A 121 -15.18 -7.50 18.35
C TYR A 121 -15.50 -7.08 19.78
N THR A 122 -14.46 -7.02 20.60
CA THR A 122 -14.49 -6.47 21.96
C THR A 122 -13.30 -5.53 22.12
N ILE A 123 -13.58 -4.30 22.54
CA ILE A 123 -12.55 -3.32 22.89
C ILE A 123 -12.42 -3.36 24.43
N HIS A 124 -11.28 -3.86 24.92
CA HIS A 124 -11.07 -4.07 26.36
C HIS A 124 -10.59 -2.81 27.08
N ASP A 125 -9.96 -1.90 26.34
CA ASP A 125 -9.38 -0.65 26.85
C ASP A 125 -10.08 0.59 26.29
N LYS A 126 -9.74 1.76 26.84
CA LYS A 126 -10.23 3.04 26.33
C LYS A 126 -9.22 3.62 25.33
N PHE A 127 -9.72 4.06 24.19
CA PHE A 127 -8.96 4.71 23.14
C PHE A 127 -9.51 6.11 22.91
N SER A 128 -8.62 7.06 22.65
CA SER A 128 -9.00 8.39 22.18
C SER A 128 -9.55 8.29 20.75
N ASN A 129 -10.36 9.27 20.34
CA ASN A 129 -10.75 9.37 18.94
C ASN A 129 -9.52 9.67 18.07
N PHE A 130 -9.57 9.19 16.83
CA PHE A 130 -8.60 9.47 15.80
C PHE A 130 -9.21 10.40 14.74
N GLU A 131 -8.40 11.31 14.20
CA GLU A 131 -8.85 12.29 13.20
C GLU A 131 -8.47 11.81 11.79
N PHE A 132 -9.45 11.39 11.00
CA PHE A 132 -9.25 10.97 9.61
C PHE A 132 -9.40 12.15 8.66
N THR A 133 -8.28 12.72 8.18
CA THR A 133 -8.28 13.85 7.23
C THR A 133 -8.77 13.44 5.85
N ASP A 134 -8.25 12.32 5.35
CA ASP A 134 -8.55 11.80 4.00
C ASP A 134 -9.63 10.71 4.03
N GLY A 135 -10.28 10.56 5.19
CA GLY A 135 -11.27 9.51 5.45
C GLY A 135 -10.67 8.15 5.77
N PHE A 136 -11.53 7.27 6.28
CA PHE A 136 -11.26 5.85 6.53
C PHE A 136 -12.03 5.00 5.50
N GLY A 137 -11.34 4.02 4.88
CA GLY A 137 -11.91 3.12 3.87
C GLY A 137 -10.98 2.93 2.67
N GLY A 138 -11.53 2.47 1.55
CA GLY A 138 -10.79 2.26 0.29
C GLY A 138 -9.93 0.99 0.26
N GLY A 139 -10.27 -0.02 1.06
CA GLY A 139 -9.45 -1.22 1.23
C GLY A 139 -10.24 -2.40 1.80
N TYR A 140 -9.57 -3.55 1.87
CA TYR A 140 -10.13 -4.74 2.50
C TYR A 140 -10.11 -4.61 4.03
N ALA A 141 -11.12 -5.16 4.69
CA ALA A 141 -11.38 -4.90 6.10
C ALA A 141 -10.28 -5.43 7.05
N ASP A 142 -9.57 -6.50 6.69
CA ASP A 142 -8.42 -7.01 7.44
C ASP A 142 -7.19 -6.09 7.30
N ASP A 143 -6.91 -5.61 6.08
CA ASP A 143 -5.82 -4.69 5.79
C ASP A 143 -6.05 -3.35 6.51
N LEU A 144 -7.26 -2.79 6.41
CA LEU A 144 -7.66 -1.59 7.15
C LEU A 144 -7.58 -1.81 8.67
N PHE A 145 -7.91 -2.99 9.18
CA PHE A 145 -7.78 -3.29 10.61
C PHE A 145 -6.33 -3.30 11.08
N ILE A 146 -5.46 -4.03 10.37
CA ILE A 146 -4.08 -4.31 10.79
C ILE A 146 -3.14 -3.15 10.43
N ASN A 147 -3.23 -2.63 9.21
CA ASN A 147 -2.27 -1.68 8.65
C ASN A 147 -2.72 -0.22 8.76
N THR A 148 -3.97 0.04 9.15
CA THR A 148 -4.50 1.40 9.35
C THR A 148 -4.95 1.60 10.80
N LEU A 149 -5.98 0.89 11.25
CA LEU A 149 -6.56 1.15 12.58
C LEU A 149 -5.61 0.80 13.72
N ALA A 150 -4.90 -0.33 13.65
CA ALA A 150 -3.97 -0.72 14.71
C ALA A 150 -2.86 0.31 14.95
N PRO A 151 -2.13 0.83 13.92
CA PRO A 151 -1.16 1.89 14.12
C PRO A 151 -1.81 3.24 14.48
N ASP A 152 -2.93 3.63 13.87
CA ASP A 152 -3.58 4.93 14.12
C ASP A 152 -4.06 5.08 15.57
N PHE A 153 -4.69 4.03 16.11
CA PHE A 153 -5.18 4.01 17.49
C PHE A 153 -4.15 3.46 18.49
N GLY A 154 -3.04 2.89 18.01
CA GLY A 154 -1.98 2.31 18.84
C GLY A 154 -2.46 1.13 19.69
N PHE A 155 -3.17 0.18 19.07
CA PHE A 155 -3.66 -1.02 19.75
C PHE A 155 -2.94 -2.29 19.29
N GLU A 156 -3.00 -3.30 20.15
CA GLU A 156 -2.66 -4.68 19.86
C GLU A 156 -3.94 -5.53 19.85
N PHE A 157 -3.91 -6.68 19.20
CA PHE A 157 -5.09 -7.52 19.04
C PHE A 157 -4.78 -9.01 19.16
N SER A 158 -5.82 -9.79 19.43
CA SER A 158 -5.81 -11.24 19.31
C SER A 158 -7.07 -11.72 18.62
N PHE A 159 -6.95 -12.78 17.84
CA PHE A 159 -8.09 -13.43 17.21
C PHE A 159 -8.42 -14.72 17.94
N ASN A 160 -9.71 -14.91 18.22
CA ASN A 160 -10.27 -16.20 18.60
C ASN A 160 -11.34 -16.55 17.59
N ASN A 161 -10.92 -17.22 16.52
CA ASN A 161 -11.77 -17.46 15.36
C ASN A 161 -12.42 -16.17 14.82
N TYR A 162 -13.76 -16.07 14.88
CA TYR A 162 -14.53 -14.89 14.44
C TYR A 162 -14.69 -13.81 15.53
N GLN A 163 -14.02 -13.96 16.68
CA GLN A 163 -13.95 -12.93 17.70
C GLN A 163 -12.62 -12.19 17.61
N ILE A 164 -12.67 -10.87 17.52
CA ILE A 164 -11.53 -9.96 17.57
C ILE A 164 -11.48 -9.35 18.97
N ASP A 165 -10.36 -9.45 19.66
CA ASP A 165 -10.17 -8.82 20.96
C ASP A 165 -9.06 -7.76 20.84
N ILE A 166 -9.38 -6.52 21.21
CA ILE A 166 -8.52 -5.36 21.04
C ILE A 166 -8.10 -4.81 22.40
N TYR A 167 -6.80 -4.58 22.56
CA TYR A 167 -6.16 -4.16 23.80
C TYR A 167 -5.17 -3.03 23.53
N LYS A 168 -4.85 -2.24 24.54
CA LYS A 168 -3.72 -1.31 24.45
C LYS A 168 -2.37 -2.06 24.43
N THR A 169 -2.29 -3.18 25.14
CA THR A 169 -1.14 -4.08 25.16
C THR A 169 -1.62 -5.48 25.50
N VAL A 170 -1.19 -6.47 24.74
CA VAL A 170 -1.46 -7.89 24.97
C VAL A 170 -0.43 -8.45 25.95
N GLY A 171 -0.91 -9.26 26.89
CA GLY A 171 -0.08 -9.94 27.88
C GLY A 171 0.03 -9.19 29.21
N LYS A 172 0.81 -9.76 30.14
CA LYS A 172 1.01 -9.23 31.49
C LYS A 172 2.48 -9.26 31.84
N SER A 173 2.94 -8.23 32.56
CA SER A 173 4.28 -8.23 33.13
C SER A 173 4.44 -9.43 34.08
N ASN A 174 5.60 -10.10 34.00
CA ASN A 174 5.93 -11.27 34.82
C ASN A 174 4.94 -12.44 34.72
N ALA A 175 4.26 -12.61 33.58
CA ALA A 175 3.34 -13.73 33.36
C ALA A 175 4.04 -15.10 33.45
N PHE A 176 5.33 -15.16 33.09
CA PHE A 176 6.18 -16.33 33.23
C PHE A 176 7.66 -15.91 33.25
N VAL A 177 8.56 -16.82 33.64
CA VAL A 177 10.01 -16.60 33.63
C VAL A 177 10.67 -17.69 32.79
N PHE A 178 11.60 -17.26 31.94
CA PHE A 178 12.48 -18.11 31.17
C PHE A 178 13.74 -18.41 32.00
N VAL A 179 13.91 -19.68 32.41
CA VAL A 179 15.02 -20.16 33.26
C VAL A 179 15.81 -21.21 32.48
N ASP A 180 17.05 -20.87 32.13
CA ASP A 180 17.98 -21.76 31.43
C ASP A 180 18.22 -23.04 32.24
N GLY A 181 18.22 -24.18 31.55
CA GLY A 181 18.36 -25.51 32.16
C GLY A 181 17.15 -26.02 32.96
N LEU A 182 16.09 -25.21 33.14
CA LEU A 182 14.85 -25.63 33.80
C LEU A 182 13.71 -25.78 32.79
N ASN A 183 13.28 -24.68 32.16
CA ASN A 183 12.15 -24.67 31.22
C ASN A 183 12.53 -24.24 29.80
N ILE A 184 13.82 -24.02 29.53
CA ILE A 184 14.35 -23.75 28.19
C ILE A 184 15.47 -24.73 27.88
N SER A 185 15.45 -25.26 26.66
CA SER A 185 16.50 -26.13 26.12
C SER A 185 17.63 -25.39 25.41
N LYS A 186 17.34 -24.23 24.82
CA LYS A 186 18.32 -23.37 24.13
C LYS A 186 17.83 -21.94 24.05
N ILE A 187 18.73 -20.98 24.29
CA ILE A 187 18.51 -19.55 24.05
C ILE A 187 19.40 -19.11 22.90
N ASN A 188 18.83 -18.43 21.90
CA ASN A 188 19.59 -17.74 20.86
C ASN A 188 19.32 -16.24 20.98
N LYS A 189 20.38 -15.42 21.02
CA LYS A 189 20.31 -13.97 21.14
C LYS A 189 20.99 -13.34 19.92
N THR A 190 20.30 -12.44 19.26
CA THR A 190 20.83 -11.62 18.18
C THR A 190 20.59 -10.15 18.53
N GLU A 191 21.61 -9.33 18.39
CA GLU A 191 21.55 -7.88 18.64
C GLU A 191 21.86 -7.15 17.34
N ASP A 192 20.98 -6.25 16.91
CA ASP A 192 21.19 -5.36 15.77
C ASP A 192 21.02 -3.92 16.25
N TYR A 193 22.03 -3.10 15.97
CA TYR A 193 22.15 -1.73 16.44
C TYR A 193 21.98 -0.69 15.32
N THR A 194 21.73 -1.14 14.07
CA THR A 194 21.67 -0.29 12.88
C THR A 194 20.62 0.82 12.99
N ASN A 195 19.49 0.57 13.67
CA ASN A 195 18.38 1.50 13.78
C ASN A 195 18.27 2.22 15.14
N ILE A 196 19.29 2.17 15.99
CA ILE A 196 19.26 2.91 17.26
C ILE A 196 19.30 4.41 16.99
N GLN A 197 18.34 5.13 17.58
CA GLN A 197 18.28 6.59 17.60
C GLN A 197 18.20 7.07 19.05
N THR A 198 18.88 8.17 19.36
CA THR A 198 18.83 8.80 20.70
C THR A 198 17.86 9.96 20.75
N TYR A 199 17.25 10.33 19.62
CA TYR A 199 16.38 11.48 19.49
C TYR A 199 15.43 11.31 18.30
N ILE A 200 14.18 11.76 18.45
CA ILE A 200 13.14 11.78 17.42
C ILE A 200 12.39 13.12 17.44
N LYS A 201 12.00 13.64 16.26
CA LYS A 201 11.11 14.79 16.09
C LYS A 201 9.85 14.32 15.37
N GLY A 202 8.69 14.71 15.88
CA GLY A 202 7.40 14.56 15.19
C GLY A 202 6.83 15.94 14.85
N THR A 203 6.27 16.08 13.66
CA THR A 203 5.53 17.28 13.23
C THR A 203 4.06 16.94 13.12
N GLY A 204 3.18 17.80 13.65
CA GLY A 204 1.72 17.71 13.49
C GLY A 204 1.21 18.75 12.49
N LYS A 205 -0.10 18.73 12.23
CA LYS A 205 -0.77 19.78 11.44
C LYS A 205 -0.65 21.12 12.16
N ASP A 206 -0.24 22.18 11.45
CA ASP A 206 -0.22 23.54 11.99
C ASP A 206 -1.67 24.07 12.04
N PRO A 207 -2.21 24.40 13.22
CA PRO A 207 -3.56 24.93 13.34
C PRO A 207 -3.73 26.33 12.71
N ASN A 208 -2.66 26.99 12.26
CA ASN A 208 -2.73 28.27 11.54
C ASN A 208 -2.54 28.13 10.02
N ASP A 209 -2.46 26.90 9.50
CA ASP A 209 -2.59 26.65 8.06
C ASP A 209 -4.09 26.58 7.70
N ASP A 210 -4.81 27.67 8.04
CA ASP A 210 -6.16 27.96 7.58
C ASP A 210 -6.06 28.45 6.12
N SER A 211 -5.84 27.53 5.19
CA SER A 211 -6.34 27.72 3.83
C SER A 211 -7.85 27.45 3.85
N ASP A 212 -8.56 28.39 4.48
CA ASP A 212 -9.99 28.61 4.28
C ASP A 212 -10.15 29.03 2.81
N ASP A 213 -10.28 28.05 1.92
CA ASP A 213 -10.61 28.28 0.51
C ASP A 213 -12.09 28.68 0.44
N SER A 214 -12.33 29.92 0.86
CA SER A 214 -13.60 30.61 0.75
C SER A 214 -13.83 30.98 -0.70
N ASP A 215 -14.58 30.10 -1.36
CA ASP A 215 -15.50 30.33 -2.48
C ASP A 215 -15.40 31.70 -3.18
N SER A 216 -14.93 31.69 -4.42
CA SER A 216 -15.48 32.59 -5.45
C SER A 216 -15.44 31.95 -6.83
N ASN A 217 -16.64 31.59 -7.31
CA ASN A 217 -17.10 31.51 -8.72
C ASN A 217 -16.06 31.14 -9.79
N ASP A 218 -16.25 30.03 -10.50
CA ASP A 218 -16.94 30.05 -11.80
C ASP A 218 -17.23 28.62 -12.31
N ASN A 219 -18.20 28.55 -13.20
CA ASN A 219 -18.86 27.39 -13.78
C ASN A 219 -17.96 26.30 -14.39
N GLY A 220 -18.35 25.04 -14.15
CA GLY A 220 -18.47 24.05 -15.22
C GLY A 220 -17.39 22.97 -15.31
N ASP A 221 -17.88 21.73 -15.26
CA ASP A 221 -17.31 20.47 -15.78
C ASP A 221 -16.53 19.58 -14.78
N ASP A 222 -17.29 18.64 -14.20
CA ASP A 222 -16.84 17.47 -13.45
C ASP A 222 -15.97 16.56 -14.32
N THR A 223 -14.63 16.63 -14.23
CA THR A 223 -13.72 15.48 -14.51
C THR A 223 -12.28 15.60 -13.95
N ASN A 224 -11.93 16.60 -13.13
CA ASN A 224 -10.53 16.78 -12.69
C ASN A 224 -10.29 16.22 -11.26
N PRO A 225 -9.37 15.26 -11.04
CA PRO A 225 -9.03 14.80 -9.69
C PRO A 225 -8.49 15.97 -8.84
N SER A 226 -9.03 16.06 -7.64
CA SER A 226 -8.98 17.18 -6.70
C SER A 226 -7.55 17.67 -6.38
N GLY A 227 -7.27 18.91 -6.80
CA GLY A 227 -6.11 19.73 -6.44
C GLY A 227 -5.71 20.63 -7.62
N LYS A 228 -5.40 21.91 -7.36
CA LYS A 228 -5.03 22.85 -8.43
C LYS A 228 -3.62 22.51 -8.93
N TRP A 229 -3.56 21.88 -10.10
CA TRP A 229 -2.31 21.66 -10.82
C TRP A 229 -1.73 23.01 -11.24
N ILE A 230 -0.42 23.16 -11.09
CA ILE A 230 0.31 24.34 -11.53
C ILE A 230 1.38 23.96 -12.54
N SER A 231 1.69 24.87 -13.46
CA SER A 231 2.80 24.70 -14.39
C SER A 231 4.13 24.49 -13.62
N PRO A 232 4.93 23.47 -13.98
CA PRO A 232 6.20 23.19 -13.31
C PRO A 232 7.25 24.29 -13.51
N VAL A 233 7.02 25.24 -14.42
CA VAL A 233 7.93 26.37 -14.71
C VAL A 233 7.25 27.74 -14.53
N GLY A 234 6.11 27.79 -13.85
CA GLY A 234 5.34 29.01 -13.58
C GLY A 234 4.37 29.41 -14.71
N THR A 235 3.72 30.57 -14.56
CA THR A 235 2.68 31.07 -15.49
C THR A 235 3.29 31.66 -16.77
N GLY A 236 2.97 31.09 -17.94
CA GLY A 236 3.14 31.78 -19.23
C GLY A 236 3.75 30.98 -20.38
N GLY A 237 3.03 29.98 -20.90
CA GLY A 237 3.49 29.21 -22.05
C GLY A 237 2.80 29.52 -23.37
N HIS A 238 3.53 30.09 -24.33
CA HIS A 238 3.22 29.93 -25.74
C HIS A 238 3.98 28.71 -26.26
N PHE A 239 3.27 27.65 -26.61
CA PHE A 239 3.86 26.45 -27.21
C PHE A 239 3.88 26.58 -28.73
N MET A 240 5.03 26.29 -29.32
CA MET A 240 5.12 26.01 -30.76
C MET A 240 4.51 24.65 -31.05
N ALA A 241 4.08 24.40 -32.30
CA ALA A 241 3.43 23.15 -32.68
C ALA A 241 4.22 21.92 -32.20
N GLY A 242 5.54 21.88 -32.43
CA GLY A 242 6.39 20.75 -32.03
C GLY A 242 6.56 20.53 -30.52
N GLN A 243 6.15 21.48 -29.67
CA GLN A 243 6.25 21.39 -28.20
C GLN A 243 4.98 20.84 -27.54
N LEU A 244 3.88 20.73 -28.29
CA LEU A 244 2.59 20.28 -27.79
C LEU A 244 2.52 18.75 -27.72
N PHE A 245 1.74 18.23 -26.78
CA PHE A 245 1.41 16.81 -26.67
C PHE A 245 0.62 16.34 -27.91
N GLY A 246 0.85 15.09 -28.31
CA GLY A 246 0.12 14.45 -29.41
C GLY A 246 0.79 14.58 -30.77
N ASP A 247 0.05 14.26 -31.83
CA ASP A 247 0.50 14.39 -33.21
C ASP A 247 0.44 15.85 -33.66
N THR A 248 1.62 16.48 -33.74
CA THR A 248 1.75 17.90 -34.04
C THR A 248 2.47 18.13 -35.36
N VAL A 249 2.03 19.16 -36.09
CA VAL A 249 2.58 19.51 -37.40
C VAL A 249 4.06 19.84 -37.25
N GLY A 250 4.93 19.00 -37.82
CA GLY A 250 6.38 19.21 -37.90
C GLY A 250 7.25 18.30 -37.04
N ARG A 251 6.70 17.47 -36.14
CA ARG A 251 7.48 16.54 -35.29
C ARG A 251 7.73 15.18 -35.95
N GLY A 252 6.79 14.70 -36.77
CA GLY A 252 6.90 13.43 -37.51
C GLY A 252 6.57 12.17 -36.68
N ASN A 253 6.36 12.33 -35.38
CA ASN A 253 5.91 11.32 -34.42
C ASN A 253 5.03 11.97 -33.35
N VAL A 254 4.25 11.16 -32.63
CA VAL A 254 3.43 11.63 -31.49
C VAL A 254 4.36 12.12 -30.38
N HIS A 255 4.11 13.30 -29.85
CA HIS A 255 4.79 13.79 -28.66
C HIS A 255 4.11 13.26 -27.40
N ASP A 256 4.90 12.70 -26.49
CA ASP A 256 4.47 12.08 -25.23
C ASP A 256 4.41 13.04 -24.02
N GLY A 257 4.63 14.34 -24.24
CA GLY A 257 4.54 15.35 -23.18
C GLY A 257 4.39 16.77 -23.69
N LEU A 258 4.77 17.74 -22.87
CA LEU A 258 4.88 19.15 -23.19
C LEU A 258 6.31 19.61 -23.00
N ASP A 259 6.85 20.29 -24.02
CA ASP A 259 8.21 20.83 -23.96
C ASP A 259 8.15 22.31 -23.55
N PHE A 260 8.52 22.57 -22.30
CA PHE A 260 8.66 23.90 -21.73
C PHE A 260 10.05 24.45 -22.02
N GLY A 261 10.14 25.41 -22.95
CA GLY A 261 11.40 26.06 -23.32
C GLY A 261 11.82 25.78 -24.76
N SER A 262 12.36 26.82 -25.38
CA SER A 262 13.14 26.80 -26.64
C SER A 262 13.72 28.19 -26.96
N LEU A 263 13.25 29.25 -26.27
CA LEU A 263 13.76 30.61 -26.32
C LEU A 263 13.83 31.18 -24.90
N MET A 264 14.98 31.76 -24.53
CA MET A 264 15.29 32.27 -23.20
C MET A 264 14.22 33.26 -22.71
N GLY A 265 13.62 32.98 -21.55
CA GLY A 265 12.54 33.81 -20.96
C GLY A 265 11.74 33.14 -19.84
N TRP A 266 11.99 31.86 -19.55
CA TRP A 266 11.28 31.09 -18.53
C TRP A 266 12.03 31.03 -17.21
N SER A 267 11.30 30.71 -16.14
CA SER A 267 11.89 30.42 -14.84
C SER A 267 12.91 29.29 -14.97
N HIS A 268 14.13 29.51 -14.47
CA HIS A 268 15.13 28.45 -14.30
C HIS A 268 14.83 27.56 -13.09
N THR A 269 13.75 27.86 -12.35
CA THR A 269 13.26 27.06 -11.23
C THR A 269 12.12 26.18 -11.70
N ILE A 270 12.26 24.88 -11.43
CA ILE A 270 11.23 23.87 -11.62
C ILE A 270 10.55 23.63 -10.28
N VAL A 271 9.23 23.74 -10.26
CA VAL A 271 8.40 23.48 -9.08
C VAL A 271 7.59 22.20 -9.25
N ALA A 272 7.21 21.59 -8.13
CA ALA A 272 6.27 20.48 -8.15
C ALA A 272 4.91 20.97 -8.68
N PRO A 273 4.34 20.31 -9.70
CA PRO A 273 3.08 20.74 -10.32
C PRO A 273 1.86 20.42 -9.44
N HIS A 274 1.99 19.49 -8.49
CA HIS A 274 0.92 19.03 -7.63
C HIS A 274 1.48 18.36 -6.37
N ASP A 275 0.71 18.36 -5.29
CA ASP A 275 0.98 17.59 -4.07
C ASP A 275 1.16 16.10 -4.40
N SER A 276 2.36 15.57 -4.15
CA SER A 276 2.77 14.25 -4.67
C SER A 276 3.86 13.60 -3.83
N LYS A 277 3.95 12.27 -3.93
CA LYS A 277 5.14 11.51 -3.49
C LYS A 277 6.12 11.36 -4.64
N ILE A 278 7.38 11.74 -4.43
CA ILE A 278 8.45 11.49 -5.40
C ILE A 278 8.80 9.99 -5.40
N VAL A 279 8.65 9.34 -6.55
CA VAL A 279 8.88 7.89 -6.72
C VAL A 279 10.13 7.57 -7.54
N TYR A 280 10.64 8.55 -8.29
CA TYR A 280 11.89 8.41 -9.03
C TYR A 280 12.64 9.74 -9.06
N VAL A 281 13.95 9.67 -8.82
CA VAL A 281 14.92 10.72 -9.10
C VAL A 281 16.11 10.04 -9.73
N GLY A 282 16.51 10.47 -10.91
CA GLY A 282 17.61 9.85 -11.61
C GLY A 282 17.87 10.51 -12.93
N TYR A 283 18.37 9.72 -13.87
CA TYR A 283 18.86 10.20 -15.14
C TYR A 283 18.35 9.24 -16.20
N ASP A 284 17.60 9.78 -17.16
CA ASP A 284 17.05 8.99 -18.24
C ASP A 284 18.17 8.55 -19.19
N GLN A 285 18.28 7.23 -19.38
CA GLN A 285 19.22 6.59 -20.30
C GLN A 285 18.36 6.04 -21.45
N PRO A 286 18.61 6.42 -22.72
CA PRO A 286 19.91 6.82 -23.27
C PRO A 286 20.17 8.33 -23.46
N TRP A 287 19.22 9.21 -23.12
CA TRP A 287 19.29 10.63 -23.50
C TRP A 287 20.13 11.52 -22.57
N ALA A 288 20.59 10.96 -21.46
CA ALA A 288 21.48 11.62 -20.53
C ALA A 288 20.89 12.91 -19.93
N HIS A 289 19.67 12.81 -19.42
CA HIS A 289 18.95 13.94 -18.87
C HIS A 289 18.39 13.67 -17.47
N GLY A 290 18.40 14.68 -16.61
CA GLY A 290 17.77 14.61 -15.29
C GLY A 290 16.28 14.27 -15.41
N MET A 291 15.79 13.40 -14.53
CA MET A 291 14.39 12.97 -14.48
C MET A 291 13.88 12.88 -13.03
N ILE A 292 12.69 13.46 -12.79
CA ILE A 292 11.93 13.39 -11.55
C ILE A 292 10.54 12.86 -11.87
N VAL A 293 10.04 11.93 -11.07
CA VAL A 293 8.68 11.39 -11.19
C VAL A 293 7.96 11.50 -9.86
N GLY A 294 6.77 12.11 -9.89
CA GLY A 294 5.87 12.18 -8.75
C GLY A 294 4.55 11.44 -9.01
N VAL A 295 3.95 10.95 -7.94
CA VAL A 295 2.67 10.24 -7.98
C VAL A 295 1.68 10.90 -7.03
N THR A 296 0.47 11.12 -7.54
CA THR A 296 -0.69 11.62 -6.79
C THR A 296 -1.93 10.84 -7.20
N GLY A 297 -2.53 10.12 -6.25
CA GLY A 297 -3.60 9.15 -6.53
C GLY A 297 -3.20 8.14 -7.61
N ASN A 298 -3.99 8.07 -8.69
CA ASN A 298 -3.75 7.20 -9.84
C ASN A 298 -2.92 7.85 -10.97
N LEU A 299 -2.40 9.06 -10.74
CA LEU A 299 -1.75 9.87 -11.76
C LEU A 299 -0.26 10.05 -11.46
N TRP A 300 0.54 9.83 -12.48
CA TRP A 300 1.98 9.98 -12.46
C TRP A 300 2.34 11.18 -13.34
N TRP A 301 3.21 12.04 -12.85
CA TRP A 301 3.81 13.12 -13.64
C TRP A 301 5.32 12.96 -13.64
N LEU A 302 5.95 13.40 -14.72
CA LEU A 302 7.40 13.43 -14.83
C LEU A 302 7.90 14.77 -15.36
N CYS A 303 9.04 15.19 -14.81
CA CYS A 303 9.86 16.27 -15.32
C CYS A 303 11.17 15.66 -15.80
N GLN A 304 11.46 15.75 -17.10
CA GLN A 304 12.70 15.24 -17.70
C GLN A 304 13.35 16.27 -18.61
N GLU A 305 14.58 16.01 -19.07
CA GLU A 305 15.31 16.90 -20.00
C GLU A 305 15.78 18.24 -19.42
N TYR A 306 15.50 18.53 -18.14
CA TYR A 306 15.81 19.82 -17.53
C TYR A 306 17.29 20.07 -17.22
N SER A 307 18.12 19.03 -17.14
CA SER A 307 19.55 19.13 -16.82
C SER A 307 20.36 18.04 -17.50
N ASN A 308 21.59 18.37 -17.91
CA ASN A 308 22.57 17.41 -18.44
C ASN A 308 23.52 16.89 -17.36
N VAL A 309 23.34 17.28 -16.09
CA VAL A 309 24.17 16.82 -14.97
C VAL A 309 23.36 15.94 -14.01
N TRP A 310 24.00 14.88 -13.52
CA TRP A 310 23.35 13.74 -12.86
C TRP A 310 22.51 14.09 -11.63
N THR A 311 22.89 15.08 -10.81
CA THR A 311 22.13 15.45 -9.58
C THR A 311 22.34 16.87 -9.06
N ALA A 312 23.24 17.67 -9.63
CA ALA A 312 23.56 18.99 -9.07
C ALA A 312 22.37 19.96 -9.08
N ASP A 313 21.45 19.76 -10.01
CA ASP A 313 20.28 20.62 -10.22
C ASP A 313 18.99 20.04 -9.64
N THR A 314 19.04 18.95 -8.87
CA THR A 314 17.84 18.30 -8.30
C THR A 314 17.84 18.37 -6.78
N PHE A 315 16.74 18.85 -6.20
CA PHE A 315 16.63 19.17 -4.77
C PHE A 315 15.70 18.24 -3.99
N VAL A 316 15.08 17.29 -4.68
CA VAL A 316 14.20 16.27 -4.08
C VAL A 316 14.82 14.88 -4.09
N LYS A 317 14.29 14.00 -3.25
CA LYS A 317 14.71 12.59 -3.14
C LYS A 317 13.51 11.64 -3.27
N VAL A 318 13.77 10.42 -3.71
CA VAL A 318 12.77 9.34 -3.71
C VAL A 318 12.20 9.17 -2.30
N GLY A 319 10.87 9.08 -2.20
CA GLY A 319 10.12 9.00 -0.96
C GLY A 319 9.69 10.35 -0.37
N GLN A 320 10.24 11.47 -0.84
CA GLN A 320 9.86 12.80 -0.37
C GLN A 320 8.43 13.15 -0.80
N MET A 321 7.65 13.69 0.13
CA MET A 321 6.39 14.37 -0.18
C MET A 321 6.69 15.82 -0.57
N VAL A 322 6.14 16.27 -1.69
CA VAL A 322 6.22 17.65 -2.17
C VAL A 322 4.83 18.26 -2.25
N LYS A 323 4.72 19.56 -2.00
CA LYS A 323 3.53 20.37 -2.24
C LYS A 323 3.62 21.08 -3.57
N ALA A 324 2.49 21.39 -4.19
CA ALA A 324 2.45 22.23 -5.39
C ALA A 324 3.21 23.55 -5.13
N GLY A 325 4.17 23.86 -6.00
CA GLY A 325 5.01 25.06 -5.87
C GLY A 325 6.35 24.84 -5.17
N ASP A 326 6.57 23.70 -4.53
CA ASP A 326 7.87 23.37 -3.94
C ASP A 326 8.96 23.34 -5.01
N HIS A 327 10.12 23.97 -4.74
CA HIS A 327 11.26 23.96 -5.64
C HIS A 327 11.89 22.56 -5.70
N ILE A 328 11.77 21.88 -6.85
CA ILE A 328 12.24 20.50 -7.01
C ILE A 328 13.53 20.37 -7.82
N ALA A 329 13.78 21.30 -8.74
CA ALA A 329 14.99 21.30 -9.56
C ALA A 329 15.27 22.69 -10.16
N ASN A 330 16.48 22.85 -10.70
CA ASN A 330 16.81 23.93 -11.62
C ASN A 330 16.84 23.42 -13.06
N MET A 331 16.27 24.18 -13.97
CA MET A 331 16.38 23.95 -15.41
C MET A 331 17.67 24.61 -15.92
N THR A 332 18.66 23.78 -16.23
CA THR A 332 19.97 24.19 -16.79
C THR A 332 20.14 23.79 -18.25
N ASN A 333 19.27 22.94 -18.78
CA ASN A 333 19.18 22.62 -20.20
C ASN A 333 18.24 23.59 -20.95
N ASN A 334 18.12 23.42 -22.27
CA ASN A 334 17.34 24.31 -23.13
C ASN A 334 15.81 24.22 -22.96
N HIS A 335 15.32 23.11 -22.40
CA HIS A 335 13.90 22.91 -22.12
C HIS A 335 13.68 21.90 -20.99
N LEU A 336 12.45 21.83 -20.51
CA LEU A 336 11.91 20.81 -19.61
C LEU A 336 10.83 20.06 -20.39
N HIS A 337 10.93 18.74 -20.47
CA HIS A 337 9.85 17.91 -20.96
C HIS A 337 8.98 17.44 -19.78
N PHE A 338 7.66 17.65 -19.90
CA PHE A 338 6.69 17.30 -18.88
C PHE A 338 5.67 16.28 -19.41
N GLY A 339 5.63 15.10 -18.79
CA GLY A 339 4.72 14.01 -19.16
C GLY A 339 3.76 13.66 -18.04
N MET A 340 2.58 13.13 -18.40
CA MET A 340 1.59 12.60 -17.44
C MET A 340 1.06 11.23 -17.88
N THR A 341 0.78 10.32 -16.95
CA THR A 341 0.26 8.97 -17.25
C THR A 341 -0.54 8.36 -16.10
N LYS A 342 -1.45 7.44 -16.44
CA LYS A 342 -2.23 6.62 -15.48
C LYS A 342 -1.76 5.15 -15.38
N GLN A 343 -0.77 4.74 -16.17
CA GLN A 343 -0.41 3.32 -16.36
C GLN A 343 0.91 2.90 -15.68
N GLY A 344 1.51 3.82 -14.90
CA GLY A 344 2.84 3.66 -14.29
C GLY A 344 3.99 3.94 -15.28
N LEU A 345 5.16 4.28 -14.75
CA LEU A 345 6.29 4.81 -15.52
C LEU A 345 6.82 3.85 -16.61
N ALA A 346 7.02 2.57 -16.28
CA ALA A 346 7.60 1.60 -17.21
C ALA A 346 6.69 1.35 -18.43
N THR A 347 5.38 1.25 -18.21
CA THR A 347 4.38 1.10 -19.27
C THR A 347 4.29 2.35 -20.13
N ALA A 348 4.34 3.53 -19.51
CA ALA A 348 4.27 4.80 -20.22
C ALA A 348 5.46 5.00 -21.17
N ILE A 349 6.68 4.77 -20.68
CA ILE A 349 7.91 4.85 -21.49
C ILE A 349 7.90 3.82 -22.63
N ALA A 350 7.41 2.60 -22.41
CA ALA A 350 7.27 1.60 -23.48
C ALA A 350 6.29 2.05 -24.59
N GLY A 351 5.35 2.94 -24.25
CA GLY A 351 4.41 3.56 -25.16
C GLY A 351 4.83 4.95 -25.67
N SER A 352 6.05 5.41 -25.40
CA SER A 352 6.56 6.69 -25.91
C SER A 352 6.45 6.77 -27.44
N ASN A 353 6.10 7.93 -27.97
CA ASN A 353 5.74 8.15 -29.37
C ASN A 353 4.43 7.51 -29.85
N THR A 354 3.57 7.10 -28.91
CA THR A 354 2.19 6.67 -29.18
C THR A 354 1.22 7.37 -28.24
N THR A 355 -0.08 7.30 -28.51
CA THR A 355 -1.13 7.82 -27.61
C THR A 355 -1.48 6.86 -26.46
N ALA A 356 -0.82 5.70 -26.37
CA ALA A 356 -1.16 4.68 -25.38
C ALA A 356 -0.40 4.87 -24.05
N GLY A 357 0.77 5.52 -24.06
CA GLY A 357 1.63 5.63 -22.88
C GLY A 357 1.33 6.83 -21.98
N PHE A 358 1.07 7.99 -22.58
CA PHE A 358 0.93 9.28 -21.90
C PHE A 358 -0.40 9.96 -22.21
N ILE A 359 -0.81 10.89 -21.34
CA ILE A 359 -2.01 11.71 -21.49
C ILE A 359 -1.64 13.18 -21.65
N ASP A 360 -2.54 13.96 -22.25
CA ASP A 360 -2.36 15.40 -22.46
C ASP A 360 -2.29 16.16 -21.13
N PRO A 361 -1.17 16.84 -20.81
CA PRO A 361 -1.04 17.59 -19.56
C PRO A 361 -1.78 18.94 -19.54
N ARG A 362 -2.16 19.50 -20.70
CA ARG A 362 -2.75 20.84 -20.80
C ARG A 362 -4.02 21.05 -19.97
N PRO A 363 -5.00 20.13 -19.96
CA PRO A 363 -6.21 20.27 -19.14
C PRO A 363 -5.93 20.35 -17.64
N TYR A 364 -4.79 19.80 -17.19
CA TYR A 364 -4.35 19.88 -15.81
C TYR A 364 -3.68 21.23 -15.53
N LEU A 365 -2.72 21.62 -16.38
CA LEU A 365 -1.89 22.80 -16.14
C LEU A 365 -2.59 24.14 -16.47
N GLY A 366 -3.75 24.11 -17.12
CA GLY A 366 -4.51 25.31 -17.50
C GLY A 366 -3.83 26.14 -18.59
N VAL A 367 -3.19 25.48 -19.57
CA VAL A 367 -2.38 26.10 -20.64
C VAL A 367 -2.76 25.68 -22.04
#